data_AF-A0A1Q7NMG3-F1
#
_entry.id   AF-A0A1Q7NMG3-F1
#
_cell.length_a   1.000
_cell.length_b   1.000
_cell.length_c   1.000
_cell.angle_alpha   90.00
_cell.angle_beta   90.00
_cell.angle_gamma   90.00
#
_symmetry.space_group_name_H-M   'P 1'
#
loop_
_entity.id
_entity.type
_entity.pdbx_description
1 polymer ?
#
loop_
_entity_poly.entity_id
_entity_poly.type
_entity_poly.pdbx_seq_one_letter_code
_entity_poly.pdbx_strand_id
1 'polypeptide(L)'
;MLIQNNLNMDQPKCAFCSGGLVSDIEKNESFCSNCGIVARQNYDTADHQILALSGSDSDLESQAPTSIMMYDISLSTFIDKKNVDASGKQIRGYAEMEKLRKLNKFTISNDSKTRNLSKAMKEIRKMTEILGLSMLIAERASYIYRKALGKGLIKGRSIAGIAAATIYVACKDMGVMFPIDKIEEYIENLNKKNVVYYYKFLLRQMKMSTALQQPSQLVSRIAERARLGGKTQRKALEILNKIEGNPIISGKKPVSLAAGALYLAALNTGEHTTQLRIAVAAELTTITIRKRYLEIAEIIEKSDSANSSEDDELPCSPIACMAKTSNRSPDNLV
;
A
#
# COMPACT_ATOMS: atom_id res chain seq x y z
N MET A 1 10.12 5.22 -21.07
CA MET A 1 9.50 6.47 -20.59
C MET A 1 10.45 7.08 -19.58
N LEU A 2 11.30 7.98 -20.06
CA LEU A 2 12.25 8.72 -19.23
C LEU A 2 11.45 9.73 -18.39
N ILE A 3 11.59 9.63 -17.08
CA ILE A 3 11.02 10.56 -16.12
C ILE A 3 11.63 11.94 -16.41
N GLN A 4 10.82 12.84 -16.98
CA GLN A 4 11.16 14.25 -17.08
C GLN A 4 11.16 14.82 -15.66
N ASN A 5 12.34 14.79 -15.03
CA ASN A 5 12.63 15.51 -13.80
C ASN A 5 12.60 17.01 -14.11
N ASN A 6 11.41 17.61 -13.99
CA ASN A 6 11.28 19.05 -13.77
C ASN A 6 11.81 19.39 -12.38
N LEU A 7 13.14 19.49 -12.27
CA LEU A 7 13.82 20.14 -11.17
C LEU A 7 14.28 21.51 -11.67
N ASN A 8 13.37 22.49 -11.63
CA ASN A 8 13.76 23.90 -11.52
C ASN A 8 14.29 24.11 -10.10
N MET A 9 15.51 23.64 -9.86
CA MET A 9 16.38 24.11 -8.80
C MET A 9 17.49 24.88 -9.51
N ASP A 10 17.80 26.09 -9.06
CA ASP A 10 18.88 26.92 -9.60
C ASP A 10 20.16 26.09 -9.71
N GLN A 11 20.42 25.54 -10.89
CA GLN A 11 21.65 24.81 -11.12
C GLN A 11 22.77 25.84 -11.04
N PRO A 12 23.80 25.61 -10.19
CA PRO A 12 24.89 26.55 -10.09
C PRO A 12 25.51 26.68 -11.48
N LYS A 13 25.55 27.91 -11.99
CA LYS A 13 26.18 28.25 -13.27
C LYS A 13 27.60 28.71 -13.01
N CYS A 14 28.49 28.45 -13.96
CA CYS A 14 29.84 28.97 -13.89
C CYS A 14 29.81 30.51 -13.88
N ALA A 15 30.47 31.13 -12.90
CA ALA A 15 30.58 32.60 -12.79
C ALA A 15 31.29 33.25 -13.98
N PHE A 16 32.08 32.48 -14.74
CA PHE A 16 32.87 33.00 -15.85
C PHE A 16 32.21 32.80 -17.21
N CYS A 17 31.74 31.57 -17.52
CA CYS A 17 31.21 31.25 -18.85
C CYS A 17 29.72 30.89 -18.86
N SER A 18 29.03 31.01 -17.72
CA SER A 18 27.63 30.59 -17.55
C SER A 18 27.34 29.13 -17.91
N GLY A 19 28.37 28.31 -18.13
CA GLY A 19 28.26 26.90 -18.45
C GLY A 19 27.83 26.05 -17.26
N GLY A 20 27.36 24.83 -17.57
CA GLY A 20 26.98 23.84 -16.56
C GLY A 20 28.19 23.39 -15.71
N LEU A 21 27.92 23.17 -14.43
CA LEU A 21 28.88 22.60 -13.48
C LEU A 21 28.66 21.08 -13.40
N VAL A 22 29.75 20.31 -13.48
CA VAL A 22 29.80 18.86 -13.30
C VAL A 22 30.60 18.57 -12.04
N SER A 23 30.07 17.69 -11.19
CA SER A 23 30.73 17.25 -9.96
C SER A 23 31.51 15.96 -10.19
N ASP A 24 32.80 15.97 -9.89
CA ASP A 24 33.62 14.76 -9.75
C ASP A 24 33.42 14.20 -8.34
N ILE A 25 32.92 12.97 -8.25
CA ILE A 25 32.60 12.30 -6.98
C ILE A 25 33.87 11.84 -6.27
N GLU A 26 34.92 11.47 -7.03
CA GLU A 26 36.16 10.93 -6.44
C GLU A 26 37.00 12.01 -5.76
N LYS A 27 37.02 13.21 -6.35
CA LYS A 27 37.77 14.36 -5.83
C LYS A 27 36.90 15.34 -5.04
N ASN A 28 35.58 15.15 -5.07
CA ASN A 28 34.58 16.02 -4.47
C ASN A 28 34.67 17.48 -4.96
N GLU A 29 35.03 17.66 -6.23
CA GLU A 29 35.19 18.97 -6.86
C GLU A 29 34.10 19.20 -7.91
N SER A 30 33.59 20.43 -7.99
CA SER A 30 32.67 20.83 -9.05
C SER A 30 33.41 21.70 -10.07
N PHE A 31 33.52 21.23 -11.31
CA PHE A 31 34.20 21.92 -12.41
C PHE A 31 33.25 22.25 -13.55
N CYS A 32 33.54 23.34 -14.28
CA CYS A 32 32.73 23.72 -15.43
C CYS A 32 33.14 22.94 -16.68
N SER A 33 32.19 22.35 -17.40
CA SER A 33 32.46 21.60 -18.64
C SER A 33 33.01 22.46 -19.78
N ASN A 34 32.77 23.77 -19.77
CA ASN A 34 33.10 24.65 -20.89
C ASN A 34 34.42 25.42 -20.69
N CYS A 35 34.75 25.84 -19.47
CA CYS A 35 35.97 26.60 -19.18
C CYS A 35 36.96 25.87 -18.25
N GLY A 36 36.60 24.70 -17.72
CA GLY A 36 37.47 23.92 -16.81
C GLY A 36 37.68 24.55 -15.42
N ILE A 37 37.02 25.67 -15.11
CA ILE A 37 37.18 26.32 -13.81
C ILE A 37 36.55 25.47 -12.70
N VAL A 38 37.28 25.28 -11.61
CA VAL A 38 36.78 24.62 -10.40
C VAL A 38 36.04 25.66 -9.57
N ALA A 39 34.72 25.49 -9.42
CA ALA A 39 33.88 26.45 -8.72
C ALA A 39 33.75 26.16 -7.22
N ARG A 40 33.90 24.89 -6.81
CA ARG A 40 33.79 24.44 -5.41
C ARG A 40 34.65 23.21 -5.15
N GLN A 41 35.43 23.25 -4.08
CA GLN A 41 35.88 22.05 -3.36
C GLN A 41 34.82 21.77 -2.30
N ASN A 42 34.02 20.72 -2.49
CA ASN A 42 33.06 20.31 -1.48
C ASN A 42 33.82 19.48 -0.44
N TYR A 43 33.90 19.95 0.81
CA TYR A 43 34.44 19.13 1.91
C TYR A 43 33.35 18.34 2.66
N ASP A 44 32.08 18.61 2.37
CA ASP A 44 30.94 18.01 3.05
C ASP A 44 30.07 17.24 2.05
N THR A 45 30.50 16.03 1.66
CA THR A 45 29.53 15.06 1.13
C THR A 45 28.79 14.46 2.32
N ALA A 46 27.54 14.89 2.48
CA ALA A 46 26.56 14.25 3.37
C ALA A 46 26.48 12.72 3.18
N ASP A 47 26.89 12.23 2.02
CA ASP A 47 26.90 10.81 1.65
C ASP A 47 27.91 9.97 2.48
N HIS A 48 29.04 10.54 2.94
CA HIS A 48 29.97 9.81 3.80
C HIS A 48 29.52 9.71 5.26
N GLN A 49 28.54 10.51 5.70
CA GLN A 49 27.99 10.41 7.06
C GLN A 49 27.05 9.19 7.21
N ILE A 50 26.47 8.70 6.11
CA ILE A 50 25.51 7.60 6.12
C ILE A 50 26.22 6.22 6.18
N LEU A 51 27.41 6.09 5.58
CA LEU A 51 28.15 4.82 5.53
C LEU A 51 28.69 4.35 6.88
N ALA A 52 28.90 5.27 7.83
CA ALA A 52 29.28 4.95 9.21
C ALA A 52 28.21 4.14 9.97
N LEU A 53 27.00 4.01 9.43
CA LEU A 53 25.88 3.25 10.04
C LEU A 53 25.88 1.76 9.67
N SER A 54 26.78 1.31 8.78
CA SER A 54 26.78 -0.07 8.24
C SER A 54 27.97 -0.92 8.68
N GLY A 55 28.94 -0.33 9.38
CA GLY A 55 30.07 -1.03 9.99
C GLY A 55 29.71 -1.56 11.38
N SER A 56 30.19 -2.76 11.70
CA SER A 56 30.01 -3.45 13.00
C SER A 56 30.74 -2.80 14.19
N ASP A 57 31.24 -1.57 14.04
CA ASP A 57 32.00 -0.86 15.05
C ASP A 57 31.07 0.10 15.79
N SER A 58 30.66 -0.33 16.99
CA SER A 58 29.69 0.33 17.89
C SER A 58 30.04 1.76 18.32
N ASP A 59 31.25 2.23 18.01
CA ASP A 59 31.84 3.40 18.65
C ASP A 59 31.71 4.69 17.79
N LEU A 60 31.23 4.57 16.54
CA LEU A 60 31.02 5.69 15.62
C LEU A 60 29.54 6.05 15.40
N GLU A 61 28.60 5.38 16.08
CA GLU A 61 27.17 5.70 16.02
C GLU A 61 26.85 6.99 16.80
N SER A 62 27.26 8.14 16.26
CA SER A 62 26.88 9.45 16.82
C SER A 62 25.37 9.74 16.71
N GLN A 63 24.66 9.01 15.84
CA GLN A 63 23.23 9.22 15.57
C GLN A 63 22.48 7.91 15.39
N ALA A 64 21.42 7.72 16.18
CA ALA A 64 20.48 6.63 15.99
C ALA A 64 19.65 6.84 14.70
N PRO A 65 19.32 5.79 13.94
CA PRO A 65 18.51 5.92 12.72
C PRO A 65 17.16 6.57 13.02
N THR A 66 16.91 7.74 12.44
CA THR A 66 15.64 8.45 12.60
C THR A 66 14.56 7.82 11.73
N SER A 67 13.50 7.31 12.34
CA SER A 67 12.31 6.85 11.61
C SER A 67 11.11 7.76 11.90
N ILE A 68 10.25 7.95 10.90
CA ILE A 68 9.02 8.75 11.04
C ILE A 68 8.01 8.06 11.99
N MET A 69 8.19 6.76 12.23
CA MET A 69 7.46 6.00 13.25
C MET A 69 7.79 6.43 14.68
N MET A 70 8.97 7.04 14.90
CA MET A 70 9.43 7.43 16.23
C MET A 70 8.85 8.79 16.61
N TYR A 71 8.02 8.84 17.65
CA TYR A 71 7.20 10.02 17.99
C TYR A 71 7.99 11.34 18.04
N ASP A 72 9.20 11.33 18.62
CA ASP A 72 10.06 12.52 18.79
C ASP A 72 11.25 12.63 17.80
N ILE A 73 11.26 11.84 16.70
CA ILE A 73 12.33 11.91 15.68
C ILE A 73 13.74 11.91 16.32
N SER A 74 13.93 11.03 17.30
CA SER A 74 15.20 10.82 18.03
C SER A 74 15.77 12.01 18.81
N LEU A 75 15.02 13.08 19.08
CA LEU A 75 15.49 14.19 19.93
C LEU A 75 15.40 13.87 21.44
N SER A 76 14.60 12.88 21.81
CA SER A 76 14.42 12.46 23.20
C SER A 76 15.39 11.33 23.57
N THR A 77 16.06 11.43 24.71
CA THR A 77 16.86 10.35 25.28
C THR A 77 16.03 9.47 26.22
N PHE A 78 16.31 8.17 26.27
CA PHE A 78 15.66 7.23 27.18
C PHE A 78 16.68 6.64 28.15
N ILE A 79 16.32 6.59 29.44
CA ILE A 79 17.15 5.94 30.47
C ILE A 79 16.68 4.50 30.61
N ASP A 80 17.54 3.55 30.21
CA ASP A 80 17.21 2.12 30.23
C ASP A 80 17.01 1.58 31.66
N LYS A 81 16.27 0.49 31.79
CA LYS A 81 15.94 -0.19 33.05
C LYS A 81 17.04 -1.12 33.56
N LYS A 82 18.03 -1.44 32.74
CA LYS A 82 19.06 -2.44 33.05
C LYS A 82 19.95 -2.07 34.25
N ASN A 83 19.95 -0.81 34.71
CA ASN A 83 20.78 -0.32 35.83
C ASN A 83 22.27 -0.63 35.63
N VAL A 84 22.73 -0.56 34.38
CA VAL A 84 24.12 -0.79 34.00
C VAL A 84 24.64 0.49 33.34
N ASP A 85 25.85 0.91 33.70
CA ASP A 85 26.57 2.01 33.08
C ASP A 85 27.03 1.64 31.66
N ALA A 86 27.45 2.62 30.86
CA ALA A 86 27.97 2.39 29.50
C ALA A 86 29.15 1.41 29.45
N SER A 87 29.93 1.32 30.54
CA SER A 87 31.04 0.37 30.72
C SER A 87 30.63 -1.03 31.17
N GLY A 88 29.33 -1.32 31.29
CA GLY A 88 28.84 -2.63 31.75
C GLY A 88 28.80 -2.82 33.27
N LYS A 89 29.14 -1.77 34.05
CA LYS A 89 29.16 -1.83 35.53
C LYS A 89 27.78 -1.59 36.14
N GLN A 90 27.44 -2.32 37.21
CA GLN A 90 26.17 -2.16 37.90
C GLN A 90 26.12 -0.87 38.73
N ILE A 91 25.03 -0.11 38.56
CA ILE A 91 24.81 1.16 39.26
C ILE A 91 24.35 0.88 40.69
N ARG A 92 25.04 1.44 41.69
CA ARG A 92 24.78 1.20 43.12
C ARG A 92 23.60 2.01 43.70
N GLY A 93 23.11 3.04 42.99
CA GLY A 93 22.03 3.94 43.41
C GLY A 93 20.69 3.72 42.71
N TYR A 94 20.03 2.58 42.94
CA TYR A 94 18.79 2.22 42.23
C TYR A 94 17.64 3.22 42.42
N ALA A 95 17.45 3.71 43.64
CA ALA A 95 16.36 4.64 43.96
C ALA A 95 16.54 6.00 43.27
N GLU A 96 17.78 6.48 43.15
CA GLU A 96 18.10 7.72 42.43
C GLU A 96 17.89 7.55 40.93
N MET A 97 18.32 6.43 40.35
CA MET A 97 18.07 6.13 38.95
C MET A 97 16.58 6.00 38.65
N GLU A 98 15.78 5.43 39.56
CA GLU A 98 14.34 5.40 39.41
C GLU A 98 13.70 6.80 39.45
N LYS A 99 14.20 7.70 40.32
CA LYS A 99 13.79 9.11 40.32
C LYS A 99 14.13 9.78 39.00
N LEU A 100 15.35 9.59 38.48
CA LEU A 100 15.76 10.13 37.18
C LEU A 100 14.89 9.60 36.03
N ARG A 101 14.54 8.30 36.04
CA ARG A 101 13.59 7.72 35.06
C ARG A 101 12.21 8.34 35.15
N LYS A 102 11.70 8.58 36.37
CA LYS A 102 10.42 9.26 36.58
C LYS A 102 10.47 10.68 35.99
N LEU A 103 11.52 11.44 36.32
CA LEU A 103 11.75 12.79 35.79
C LEU A 103 11.85 12.79 34.26
N ASN A 104 12.66 11.92 33.66
CA ASN A 104 12.76 11.80 32.21
C ASN A 104 11.41 11.49 31.56
N LYS A 105 10.64 10.54 32.12
CA LYS A 105 9.30 10.22 31.65
C LYS A 105 8.37 11.43 31.72
N PHE A 106 8.45 12.25 32.76
CA PHE A 106 7.66 13.47 32.87
C PHE A 106 8.02 14.47 31.76
N THR A 107 9.31 14.70 31.50
CA THR A 107 9.78 15.61 30.45
C THR A 107 9.25 15.19 29.07
N ILE A 108 9.29 13.89 28.75
CA ILE A 108 8.84 13.36 27.46
C ILE A 108 7.29 13.40 27.32
N SER A 109 6.58 13.08 28.41
CA SER A 109 5.11 12.88 28.37
C SER A 109 4.28 14.05 28.87
N ASN A 110 4.90 15.22 29.08
CA ASN A 110 4.22 16.40 29.60
C ASN A 110 3.15 16.94 28.64
N ASP A 111 3.39 16.84 27.32
CA ASP A 111 2.40 17.28 26.34
C ASP A 111 1.38 16.17 26.02
N SER A 112 0.10 16.55 26.06
CA SER A 112 -1.02 15.73 25.63
C SER A 112 -0.85 15.20 24.19
N LYS A 113 -0.24 16.00 23.30
CA LYS A 113 -0.02 15.61 21.90
C LYS A 113 1.06 14.54 21.79
N THR A 114 2.19 14.69 22.50
CA THR A 114 3.29 13.69 22.47
C THR A 114 2.82 12.36 23.07
N ARG A 115 2.03 12.40 24.15
CA ARG A 115 1.42 11.20 24.74
C ARG A 115 0.46 10.50 23.77
N ASN A 116 -0.36 11.26 23.05
CA ASN A 116 -1.24 10.72 22.01
C ASN A 116 -0.43 10.08 20.88
N LEU A 117 0.56 10.80 20.35
CA LEU A 117 1.42 10.35 19.27
C LEU A 117 2.19 9.07 19.64
N SER A 118 2.75 9.01 20.85
CA SER A 118 3.45 7.82 21.36
C SER A 118 2.53 6.59 21.42
N LYS A 119 1.28 6.75 21.87
CA LYS A 119 0.29 5.67 21.85
C LYS A 119 -0.06 5.27 20.42
N ALA A 120 -0.32 6.24 19.55
CA ALA A 120 -0.70 5.99 18.16
C ALA A 120 0.39 5.27 17.38
N MET A 121 1.65 5.65 17.53
CA MET A 121 2.77 5.00 16.82
C MET A 121 2.97 3.55 17.27
N LYS A 122 2.75 3.26 18.56
CA LYS A 122 2.75 1.87 19.07
C LYS A 122 1.59 1.06 18.49
N GLU A 123 0.39 1.63 18.43
CA GLU A 123 -0.76 0.98 17.80
C GLU A 123 -0.53 0.74 16.30
N ILE A 124 -0.02 1.74 15.57
CA ILE A 124 0.29 1.59 14.14
C ILE A 124 1.29 0.45 13.94
N ARG A 125 2.39 0.44 14.70
CA ARG A 125 3.41 -0.61 14.61
C ARG A 125 2.82 -1.99 14.90
N LYS A 126 2.07 -2.13 16.01
CA LYS A 126 1.40 -3.39 16.39
C LYS A 126 0.47 -3.87 15.28
N MET A 127 -0.37 -2.99 14.74
CA MET A 127 -1.31 -3.33 13.67
C MET A 127 -0.58 -3.73 12.39
N THR A 128 0.47 -3.01 11.99
CA THR A 128 1.22 -3.34 10.77
C THR A 128 1.96 -4.68 10.89
N GLU A 129 2.49 -5.00 12.07
CA GLU A 129 3.14 -6.28 12.35
C GLU A 129 2.13 -7.44 12.29
N ILE A 130 0.98 -7.31 12.95
CA ILE A 130 -0.08 -8.34 12.91
C ILE A 130 -0.60 -8.56 11.48
N LEU A 131 -0.72 -7.48 10.70
CA LEU A 131 -1.19 -7.55 9.31
C LEU A 131 -0.10 -8.01 8.32
N GLY A 132 1.16 -8.14 8.75
CA GLY A 132 2.28 -8.49 7.89
C GLY A 132 2.59 -7.43 6.82
N LEU A 133 2.34 -6.16 7.10
CA LEU A 133 2.60 -5.04 6.19
C LEU A 133 4.05 -4.58 6.27
N SER A 134 4.59 -4.05 5.16
CA SER A 134 5.96 -3.52 5.12
C SER A 134 6.14 -2.27 5.98
N MET A 135 7.37 -2.03 6.46
CA MET A 135 7.69 -0.85 7.26
C MET A 135 7.41 0.47 6.50
N LEU A 136 7.55 0.47 5.17
CA LEU A 136 7.22 1.63 4.35
C LEU A 136 5.74 2.06 4.48
N ILE A 137 4.83 1.09 4.60
CA ILE A 137 3.40 1.38 4.83
C ILE A 137 3.20 1.94 6.24
N ALA A 138 3.92 1.41 7.23
CA ALA A 138 3.87 1.89 8.61
C ALA A 138 4.36 3.34 8.71
N GLU A 139 5.47 3.68 8.06
CA GLU A 139 6.00 5.05 8.00
C GLU A 139 5.03 6.01 7.28
N ARG A 140 4.45 5.55 6.17
CA ARG A 140 3.44 6.34 5.45
C ARG A 140 2.21 6.59 6.32
N ALA A 141 1.74 5.59 7.05
CA ALA A 141 0.63 5.74 7.99
C ALA A 141 0.99 6.71 9.13
N SER A 142 2.20 6.61 9.69
CA SER A 142 2.72 7.53 10.70
C SER A 142 2.76 8.97 10.21
N TYR A 143 3.20 9.21 8.97
CA TYR A 143 3.19 10.53 8.35
C TYR A 143 1.77 11.10 8.23
N ILE A 144 0.82 10.29 7.73
CA ILE A 144 -0.59 10.68 7.60
C ILE A 144 -1.19 11.00 8.98
N TYR A 145 -0.89 10.18 9.99
CA TYR A 145 -1.36 10.39 11.36
C TYR A 145 -0.85 11.70 11.95
N ARG A 146 0.45 12.02 11.79
CA ARG A 146 1.03 13.30 12.23
C ARG A 146 0.34 14.49 11.58
N LYS A 147 0.10 14.40 10.27
CA LYS A 147 -0.61 15.44 9.52
C LYS A 147 -2.05 15.62 10.03
N ALA A 148 -2.74 14.53 10.35
CA ALA A 148 -4.07 14.57 10.94
C ALA A 148 -4.07 15.17 12.36
N LEU A 149 -3.05 14.87 13.17
CA LEU A 149 -2.87 15.44 14.51
C LEU A 149 -2.61 16.94 14.46
N GLY A 150 -1.74 17.40 13.54
CA GLY A 150 -1.44 18.82 13.33
C GLY A 150 -2.67 19.63 12.93
N LYS A 151 -3.61 19.02 12.19
CA LYS A 151 -4.91 19.61 11.84
C LYS A 151 -5.99 19.48 12.92
N GLY A 152 -5.68 18.86 14.07
CA GLY A 152 -6.65 18.67 15.15
C GLY A 152 -7.77 17.66 14.86
N LEU A 153 -7.61 16.78 13.87
CA LEU A 153 -8.64 15.84 13.40
C LEU A 153 -8.88 14.65 14.35
N ILE A 154 -8.09 14.52 15.41
CA ILE A 154 -8.04 13.33 16.27
C ILE A 154 -8.82 13.53 17.58
N LYS A 155 -9.11 14.78 17.95
CA LYS A 155 -9.82 15.12 19.19
C LYS A 155 -11.22 14.49 19.21
N GLY A 156 -11.56 13.82 20.32
CA GLY A 156 -12.87 13.20 20.53
C GLY A 156 -13.11 11.86 19.82
N ARG A 157 -12.06 11.25 19.24
CA ARG A 157 -12.15 9.99 18.49
C ARG A 157 -11.22 8.94 19.08
N SER A 158 -11.50 7.66 18.80
CA SER A 158 -10.64 6.57 19.25
C SER A 158 -9.28 6.63 18.53
N ILE A 159 -8.20 6.55 19.31
CA ILE A 159 -6.81 6.54 18.81
C ILE A 159 -6.59 5.31 17.91
N ALA A 160 -7.01 4.13 18.38
CA ALA A 160 -6.91 2.88 17.63
C ALA A 160 -7.74 2.92 16.35
N GLY A 161 -8.95 3.50 16.41
CA GLY A 161 -9.82 3.63 15.25
C GLY A 161 -9.24 4.52 14.14
N ILE A 162 -8.61 5.64 14.52
CA ILE A 162 -7.92 6.51 13.58
C ILE A 162 -6.65 5.87 13.07
N ALA A 163 -5.87 5.19 13.92
CA ALA A 163 -4.67 4.46 13.52
C ALA A 163 -4.98 3.43 12.42
N ALA A 164 -6.01 2.59 12.64
CA ALA A 164 -6.48 1.63 11.64
C ALA A 164 -6.92 2.31 10.33
N ALA A 165 -7.64 3.43 10.41
CA ALA A 165 -8.04 4.19 9.24
C ALA A 165 -6.82 4.80 8.50
N THR A 166 -5.81 5.29 9.20
CA THR A 166 -4.58 5.82 8.58
C THR A 166 -3.75 4.75 7.89
N ILE A 167 -3.69 3.53 8.44
CA ILE A 167 -3.07 2.38 7.77
C ILE A 167 -3.83 2.05 6.49
N TYR A 168 -5.16 2.03 6.55
CA TYR A 168 -5.97 1.77 5.37
C TYR A 168 -5.78 2.82 4.26
N VAL A 169 -5.63 4.11 4.62
CA VAL A 169 -5.28 5.17 3.66
C VAL A 169 -3.87 4.93 3.11
N ALA A 170 -2.88 4.62 3.95
CA ALA A 170 -1.51 4.37 3.53
C ALA A 170 -1.40 3.20 2.54
N CYS A 171 -2.12 2.10 2.78
CA CYS A 171 -2.19 0.97 1.85
C CYS A 171 -2.73 1.42 0.49
N LYS A 172 -3.80 2.21 0.46
CA LYS A 172 -4.37 2.73 -0.80
C LYS A 172 -3.45 3.71 -1.52
N ASP A 173 -2.77 4.59 -0.79
CA ASP A 173 -1.78 5.53 -1.33
C ASP A 173 -0.64 4.76 -2.04
N MET A 174 -0.22 3.64 -1.48
CA MET A 174 0.85 2.80 -2.02
C MET A 174 0.37 1.75 -3.04
N GLY A 175 -0.91 1.76 -3.40
CA GLY A 175 -1.48 0.80 -4.35
C GLY A 175 -1.63 -0.63 -3.80
N VAL A 176 -1.43 -0.84 -2.49
CA VAL A 176 -1.63 -2.13 -1.84
C VAL A 176 -3.10 -2.28 -1.44
N MET A 177 -3.74 -3.33 -1.97
CA MET A 177 -5.16 -3.58 -1.71
C MET A 177 -5.36 -4.43 -0.46
N PHE A 178 -5.78 -3.81 0.63
CA PHE A 178 -6.18 -4.53 1.86
C PHE A 178 -7.70 -4.45 2.08
N PRO A 179 -8.42 -5.54 2.38
CA PRO A 179 -9.85 -5.50 2.68
C PRO A 179 -10.06 -5.01 4.11
N ILE A 180 -11.13 -4.24 4.34
CA ILE A 180 -11.44 -3.68 5.67
C ILE A 180 -11.79 -4.81 6.66
N ASP A 181 -12.39 -5.90 6.18
CA ASP A 181 -12.83 -7.02 7.00
C ASP A 181 -11.66 -7.71 7.73
N LYS A 182 -10.49 -7.79 7.08
CA LYS A 182 -9.28 -8.29 7.73
C LYS A 182 -8.80 -7.38 8.85
N ILE A 183 -8.93 -6.06 8.72
CA ILE A 183 -8.51 -5.12 9.76
C ILE A 183 -9.35 -5.33 11.04
N GLU A 184 -10.64 -5.65 10.87
CA GLU A 184 -11.54 -5.96 12.00
C GLU A 184 -11.22 -7.31 12.65
N GLU A 185 -10.89 -8.34 11.86
CA GLU A 185 -10.53 -9.67 12.37
C GLU A 185 -9.30 -9.66 13.28
N TYR A 186 -8.28 -8.87 12.93
CA TYR A 186 -7.00 -8.86 13.63
C TYR A 186 -6.91 -7.86 14.80
N ILE A 187 -7.89 -6.95 14.95
CA ILE A 187 -7.82 -5.89 15.95
C ILE A 187 -9.06 -5.90 16.83
N GLU A 188 -8.87 -6.32 18.09
CA GLU A 188 -9.91 -6.36 19.11
C GLU A 188 -10.57 -4.98 19.34
N ASN A 189 -11.89 -4.98 19.57
CA ASN A 189 -12.71 -3.80 19.91
C ASN A 189 -12.89 -2.74 18.80
N LEU A 190 -12.72 -3.12 17.53
CA LEU A 190 -12.72 -2.18 16.42
C LEU A 190 -13.88 -2.45 15.45
N ASN A 191 -14.95 -1.67 15.56
CA ASN A 191 -16.12 -1.81 14.68
C ASN A 191 -15.77 -1.34 13.24
N LYS A 192 -16.01 -2.18 12.23
CA LYS A 192 -15.85 -1.82 10.80
C LYS A 192 -16.53 -0.51 10.40
N LYS A 193 -17.71 -0.23 10.95
CA LYS A 193 -18.44 1.04 10.72
C LYS A 193 -17.60 2.26 11.11
N ASN A 194 -16.87 2.18 12.22
CA ASN A 194 -16.03 3.28 12.72
C ASN A 194 -14.80 3.48 11.82
N VAL A 195 -14.14 2.39 11.38
CA VAL A 195 -13.00 2.47 10.44
C VAL A 195 -13.42 3.14 9.14
N VAL A 196 -14.54 2.72 8.55
CA VAL A 196 -15.06 3.30 7.31
C VAL A 196 -15.41 4.78 7.51
N TYR A 197 -16.01 5.13 8.64
CA TYR A 197 -16.33 6.52 8.97
C TYR A 197 -15.06 7.38 9.09
N TYR A 198 -14.06 6.94 9.86
CA TYR A 198 -12.80 7.65 10.02
C TYR A 198 -12.00 7.74 8.71
N TYR A 199 -12.00 6.69 7.90
CA TYR A 199 -11.41 6.71 6.56
C TYR A 199 -12.03 7.81 5.68
N LYS A 200 -13.37 7.83 5.55
CA LYS A 200 -14.07 8.86 4.76
C LYS A 200 -13.84 10.26 5.33
N PHE A 201 -13.78 10.39 6.64
CA PHE A 201 -13.49 11.65 7.31
C PHE A 201 -12.07 12.16 7.00
N LEU A 202 -11.06 11.29 7.12
CA LEU A 202 -9.66 11.63 6.81
C LEU A 202 -9.49 12.05 5.35
N LEU A 203 -10.11 11.35 4.40
CA LEU A 203 -10.05 11.71 2.98
C LEU A 203 -10.60 13.10 2.71
N ARG A 204 -11.79 13.41 3.25
CA ARG A 204 -12.42 14.73 3.09
C ARG A 204 -11.57 15.86 3.67
N GLN A 205 -11.03 15.65 4.86
CA GLN A 205 -10.27 16.69 5.59
C GLN A 205 -8.84 16.87 5.06
N MET A 206 -8.23 15.83 4.51
CA MET A 206 -6.90 15.89 3.92
C MET A 206 -6.91 16.19 2.42
N LYS A 207 -8.10 16.27 1.79
CA LYS A 207 -8.28 16.46 0.34
C LYS A 207 -7.45 15.46 -0.48
N MET A 208 -7.36 14.22 0.01
CA MET A 208 -6.63 13.15 -0.65
C MET A 208 -7.57 12.42 -1.60
N SER A 209 -7.16 12.30 -2.86
CA SER A 209 -7.81 11.39 -3.81
C SER A 209 -7.12 10.04 -3.71
N THR A 210 -7.85 9.00 -3.32
CA THR A 210 -7.34 7.63 -3.35
C THR A 210 -7.75 6.96 -4.65
N ALA A 211 -6.84 6.18 -5.24
CA ALA A 211 -7.12 5.39 -6.43
C ALA A 211 -8.35 4.47 -6.21
N LEU A 212 -9.19 4.38 -7.24
CA LEU A 212 -10.29 3.43 -7.29
C LEU A 212 -9.72 2.01 -7.42
N GLN A 213 -10.43 1.05 -6.84
CA GLN A 213 -10.05 -0.35 -6.87
C GLN A 213 -10.21 -0.91 -8.28
N GLN A 214 -9.10 -1.28 -8.92
CA GLN A 214 -9.14 -1.90 -10.24
C GLN A 214 -9.44 -3.40 -10.15
N PRO A 215 -10.33 -3.96 -11.00
CA PRO A 215 -10.62 -5.40 -11.01
C PRO A 215 -9.38 -6.27 -11.24
N SER A 216 -8.43 -5.78 -12.05
CA SER A 216 -7.19 -6.49 -12.41
C SER A 216 -6.34 -6.90 -11.20
N GLN A 217 -6.23 -6.02 -10.20
CA GLN A 217 -5.45 -6.26 -8.97
C GLN A 217 -6.05 -7.36 -8.09
N LEU A 218 -7.37 -7.61 -8.19
CA LEU A 218 -8.09 -8.59 -7.38
C LEU A 218 -8.01 -10.01 -7.96
N VAL A 219 -7.75 -10.13 -9.27
CA VAL A 219 -7.75 -11.41 -10.00
C VAL A 219 -6.75 -12.38 -9.39
N SER A 220 -5.51 -11.94 -9.15
CA SER A 220 -4.44 -12.78 -8.60
C SER A 220 -4.84 -13.39 -7.25
N ARG A 221 -5.35 -12.55 -6.35
CA ARG A 221 -5.75 -12.98 -5.00
C ARG A 221 -6.93 -13.96 -5.02
N ILE A 222 -7.93 -13.72 -5.87
CA ILE A 222 -9.09 -14.61 -5.99
C ILE A 222 -8.67 -15.93 -6.64
N ALA A 223 -7.82 -15.88 -7.66
CA ALA A 223 -7.30 -17.06 -8.36
C ALA A 223 -6.49 -17.96 -7.43
N GLU A 224 -5.61 -17.40 -6.60
CA GLU A 224 -4.85 -18.15 -5.58
C GLU A 224 -5.77 -18.85 -4.58
N ARG A 225 -6.75 -18.12 -4.03
CA ARG A 225 -7.71 -18.70 -3.07
C ARG A 225 -8.62 -19.75 -3.70
N ALA A 226 -8.96 -19.60 -4.98
CA ALA A 226 -9.72 -20.57 -5.76
C ALA A 226 -8.86 -21.72 -6.34
N ARG A 227 -7.53 -21.70 -6.12
CA ARG A 227 -6.54 -22.63 -6.66
C ARG A 227 -6.66 -22.79 -8.19
N LEU A 228 -6.58 -21.66 -8.91
CA LEU A 228 -6.61 -21.62 -10.36
C LEU A 228 -5.21 -21.51 -10.95
N GLY A 229 -5.01 -22.11 -12.12
CA GLY A 229 -3.74 -22.03 -12.84
C GLY A 229 -3.42 -20.63 -13.38
N GLY A 230 -2.13 -20.32 -13.52
CA GLY A 230 -1.68 -19.03 -14.07
C GLY A 230 -2.13 -18.76 -15.52
N LYS A 231 -2.44 -19.81 -16.30
CA LYS A 231 -3.03 -19.67 -17.65
C LYS A 231 -4.40 -18.99 -17.58
N THR A 232 -5.23 -19.42 -16.63
CA THR A 232 -6.58 -18.90 -16.39
C THR A 232 -6.53 -17.47 -15.86
N GLN A 233 -5.57 -17.17 -14.97
CA GLN A 233 -5.33 -15.82 -14.48
C GLN A 233 -4.97 -14.83 -15.60
N ARG A 234 -4.08 -15.22 -16.53
CA ARG A 234 -3.70 -14.37 -17.69
C ARG A 234 -4.91 -14.08 -18.59
N LYS A 235 -5.66 -15.12 -18.97
CA LYS A 235 -6.89 -14.94 -19.77
C LYS A 235 -7.92 -14.05 -19.07
N ALA A 236 -8.05 -14.15 -17.75
CA ALA A 236 -8.97 -13.29 -16.99
C ALA A 236 -8.55 -11.81 -17.05
N LEU A 237 -7.24 -11.52 -17.00
CA LEU A 237 -6.73 -10.15 -17.17
C LEU A 237 -6.97 -9.62 -18.59
N GLU A 238 -6.77 -10.46 -19.62
CA GLU A 238 -7.09 -10.09 -21.00
C GLU A 238 -8.58 -9.76 -21.18
N ILE A 239 -9.47 -10.59 -20.60
CA ILE A 239 -10.91 -10.34 -20.59
C ILE A 239 -11.22 -9.00 -19.90
N LEU A 240 -10.63 -8.74 -18.74
CA LEU A 240 -10.86 -7.49 -18.00
C LEU A 240 -10.38 -6.24 -18.77
N ASN A 241 -9.29 -6.35 -19.51
CA ASN A 241 -8.78 -5.26 -20.35
C ASN A 241 -9.69 -5.01 -21.56
N LYS A 242 -10.21 -6.06 -22.21
CA LYS A 242 -11.14 -5.94 -23.34
C LYS A 242 -12.44 -5.25 -22.95
N ILE A 243 -12.90 -5.46 -21.72
CA ILE A 243 -14.17 -4.90 -21.25
C ILE A 243 -14.03 -3.51 -20.60
N GLU A 244 -12.80 -3.03 -20.38
CA GLU A 244 -12.54 -1.74 -19.75
C GLU A 244 -13.11 -0.59 -20.62
N GLY A 245 -13.85 0.33 -20.00
CA GLY A 245 -14.53 1.43 -20.71
C GLY A 245 -15.96 1.14 -21.18
N ASN A 246 -16.44 -0.11 -21.12
CA ASN A 246 -17.82 -0.42 -21.51
C ASN A 246 -18.86 0.15 -20.51
N PRO A 247 -19.95 0.78 -21.00
CA PRO A 247 -20.95 1.41 -20.14
C PRO A 247 -21.72 0.40 -19.29
N ILE A 248 -21.89 -0.83 -19.81
CA ILE A 248 -22.59 -1.93 -19.11
C ILE A 248 -21.87 -2.28 -17.81
N ILE A 249 -20.55 -2.08 -17.72
CA ILE A 249 -19.74 -2.48 -16.56
C ILE A 249 -19.60 -1.35 -15.53
N SER A 250 -19.84 -0.11 -15.94
CA SER A 250 -19.72 1.07 -15.09
C SER A 250 -20.61 0.97 -13.84
N GLY A 251 -20.04 1.31 -12.68
CA GLY A 251 -20.75 1.31 -11.39
C GLY A 251 -20.89 -0.06 -10.70
N LYS A 252 -20.42 -1.15 -11.31
CA LYS A 252 -20.44 -2.49 -10.68
C LYS A 252 -19.26 -2.67 -9.73
N LYS A 253 -19.42 -3.55 -8.73
CA LYS A 253 -18.35 -3.82 -7.74
C LYS A 253 -17.16 -4.50 -8.44
N PRO A 254 -15.92 -4.02 -8.26
CA PRO A 254 -14.74 -4.55 -8.95
C PRO A 254 -14.44 -6.02 -8.59
N VAL A 255 -14.69 -6.42 -7.34
CA VAL A 255 -14.57 -7.81 -6.88
C VAL A 255 -15.50 -8.74 -7.68
N SER A 256 -16.72 -8.29 -7.98
CA SER A 256 -17.68 -9.10 -8.73
C SER A 256 -17.32 -9.25 -10.21
N LEU A 257 -16.70 -8.23 -10.79
CA LEU A 257 -16.21 -8.26 -12.17
C LEU A 257 -14.99 -9.20 -12.29
N ALA A 258 -14.04 -9.09 -11.37
CA ALA A 258 -12.88 -9.98 -11.32
C ALA A 258 -13.29 -11.46 -11.17
N ALA A 259 -14.25 -11.76 -10.29
CA ALA A 259 -14.77 -13.11 -10.11
C ALA A 259 -15.50 -13.65 -11.35
N GLY A 260 -16.31 -12.81 -12.02
CA GLY A 260 -17.00 -13.17 -13.26
C GLY A 260 -16.02 -13.43 -14.41
N ALA A 261 -15.02 -12.57 -14.58
CA ALA A 261 -13.97 -12.72 -15.59
C ALA A 261 -13.12 -13.97 -15.35
N LEU A 262 -12.79 -14.29 -14.09
CA LEU A 262 -12.09 -15.53 -13.73
C LEU A 262 -12.89 -16.78 -14.07
N TYR A 263 -14.20 -16.78 -13.82
CA TYR A 263 -15.05 -17.91 -14.16
C TYR A 263 -15.12 -18.12 -15.67
N LEU A 264 -15.29 -17.04 -16.44
CA LEU A 264 -15.29 -17.10 -17.91
C LEU A 264 -13.94 -17.57 -18.46
N ALA A 265 -12.84 -17.06 -17.90
CA ALA A 265 -11.49 -17.50 -18.26
C ALA A 265 -11.28 -19.00 -18.00
N ALA A 266 -11.81 -19.52 -16.89
CA ALA A 266 -11.70 -20.95 -16.53
C ALA A 266 -12.46 -21.84 -17.52
N LEU A 267 -13.63 -21.40 -17.99
CA LEU A 267 -14.35 -22.08 -19.07
C LEU A 267 -13.53 -22.09 -20.36
N ASN A 268 -12.88 -20.97 -20.71
CA ASN A 268 -12.06 -20.84 -21.92
C ASN A 268 -10.71 -21.59 -21.85
N THR A 269 -10.21 -21.91 -20.66
CA THR A 269 -9.00 -22.75 -20.49
C THR A 269 -9.33 -24.23 -20.32
N GLY A 270 -10.60 -24.60 -20.16
CA GLY A 270 -11.02 -25.96 -19.83
C GLY A 270 -10.66 -26.39 -18.41
N GLU A 271 -10.41 -25.44 -17.51
CA GLU A 271 -10.07 -25.74 -16.11
C GLU A 271 -11.34 -26.02 -15.30
N HIS A 272 -11.46 -27.23 -14.72
CA HIS A 272 -12.64 -27.63 -13.96
C HIS A 272 -12.82 -26.79 -12.68
N THR A 273 -13.75 -25.85 -12.75
CA THR A 273 -14.08 -24.92 -11.68
C THR A 273 -15.59 -24.83 -11.52
N THR A 274 -16.05 -24.81 -10.27
CA THR A 274 -17.47 -24.56 -9.96
C THR A 274 -17.67 -23.09 -9.60
N GLN A 275 -18.84 -22.55 -9.92
CA GLN A 275 -19.23 -21.19 -9.51
C GLN A 275 -19.16 -21.03 -7.99
N LEU A 276 -19.47 -22.09 -7.24
CA LEU A 276 -19.36 -22.12 -5.77
C LEU A 276 -17.92 -21.90 -5.30
N ARG A 277 -16.93 -22.55 -5.94
CA ARG A 277 -15.52 -22.43 -5.54
C ARG A 277 -15.02 -20.98 -5.66
N ILE A 278 -15.37 -20.31 -6.76
CA ILE A 278 -15.02 -18.91 -6.99
C ILE A 278 -15.84 -17.98 -6.07
N ALA A 279 -17.12 -18.29 -5.82
CA ALA A 279 -17.99 -17.56 -4.91
C ALA A 279 -17.41 -17.52 -3.49
N VAL A 280 -16.96 -18.66 -2.97
CA VAL A 280 -16.31 -18.77 -1.67
C VAL A 280 -14.98 -18.01 -1.66
N ALA A 281 -14.17 -18.10 -2.72
CA ALA A 281 -12.91 -17.38 -2.80
C ALA A 281 -13.08 -15.85 -2.84
N ALA A 282 -14.13 -15.37 -3.50
CA ALA A 282 -14.44 -13.94 -3.64
C ALA A 282 -15.36 -13.39 -2.54
N GLU A 283 -15.86 -14.23 -1.63
CA GLU A 283 -16.85 -13.87 -0.60
C GLU A 283 -18.13 -13.25 -1.22
N LEU A 284 -18.60 -13.84 -2.32
CA LEU A 284 -19.79 -13.43 -3.06
C LEU A 284 -20.82 -14.56 -3.12
N THR A 285 -22.05 -14.23 -3.53
CA THR A 285 -23.05 -15.25 -3.85
C THR A 285 -22.83 -15.80 -5.26
N THR A 286 -23.16 -17.08 -5.47
CA THR A 286 -23.09 -17.75 -6.78
C THR A 286 -23.90 -17.03 -7.85
N ILE A 287 -25.09 -16.52 -7.47
CA ILE A 287 -25.97 -15.74 -8.36
C ILE A 287 -25.26 -14.47 -8.88
N THR A 288 -24.44 -13.83 -8.04
CA THR A 288 -23.68 -12.64 -8.44
C THR A 288 -22.66 -13.00 -9.52
N ILE A 289 -21.91 -14.09 -9.33
CA ILE A 289 -20.96 -14.56 -10.36
C ILE A 289 -21.71 -14.93 -11.63
N ARG A 290 -22.85 -15.61 -11.51
CA ARG A 290 -23.69 -16.00 -12.64
C ARG A 290 -24.10 -14.81 -13.50
N LYS A 291 -24.61 -13.76 -12.85
CA LYS A 291 -25.01 -12.54 -13.53
C LYS A 291 -23.81 -11.84 -14.20
N ARG A 292 -22.66 -11.77 -13.53
CA ARG A 292 -21.48 -11.07 -14.07
C ARG A 292 -20.84 -11.80 -15.24
N TYR A 293 -20.75 -13.13 -15.21
CA TYR A 293 -20.15 -13.84 -16.35
C TYR A 293 -21.02 -13.72 -17.60
N LEU A 294 -22.35 -13.76 -17.48
CA LEU A 294 -23.27 -13.61 -18.62
C LEU A 294 -23.09 -12.24 -19.27
N GLU A 295 -23.12 -11.17 -18.47
CA GLU A 295 -22.92 -9.81 -18.96
C GLU A 295 -21.53 -9.63 -19.61
N ILE A 296 -20.48 -10.24 -19.06
CA ILE A 296 -19.13 -10.18 -19.65
C ILE A 296 -19.08 -10.96 -20.97
N ALA A 297 -19.71 -12.14 -21.04
CA ALA A 297 -19.79 -12.94 -22.26
C ALA A 297 -20.52 -12.19 -23.38
N GLU A 298 -21.67 -11.57 -23.08
CA GLU A 298 -22.42 -10.75 -24.05
C GLU A 298 -21.59 -9.59 -24.62
N ILE A 299 -20.72 -8.98 -23.80
CA ILE A 299 -19.84 -7.89 -24.24
C ILE A 299 -18.75 -8.41 -25.18
N ILE A 300 -18.16 -9.57 -24.85
CA ILE A 300 -17.11 -10.17 -25.67
C ILE A 300 -17.67 -10.63 -27.03
N GLU A 301 -18.85 -11.27 -27.03
CA GLU A 301 -19.53 -11.66 -28.27
C GLU A 301 -19.80 -10.45 -29.18
N LYS A 302 -20.24 -9.32 -28.61
CA LYS A 302 -20.43 -8.08 -29.35
C LYS A 302 -19.11 -7.53 -29.90
N SER A 303 -18.03 -7.53 -29.10
CA SER A 303 -16.73 -7.07 -29.57
C SER A 303 -16.15 -7.96 -30.67
N ASP A 304 -16.37 -9.27 -30.60
CA ASP A 304 -15.88 -10.22 -31.62
C ASP A 304 -16.71 -10.08 -32.91
N SER A 305 -18.02 -9.85 -32.82
CA SER A 305 -18.88 -9.57 -34.00
C SER A 305 -18.57 -8.25 -34.71
N ALA A 306 -17.96 -7.28 -34.02
CA ALA A 306 -17.51 -6.02 -34.61
C ALA A 306 -16.12 -6.12 -35.26
N ASN A 307 -15.31 -7.13 -34.87
CA ASN A 307 -14.00 -7.39 -35.46
C ASN A 307 -14.07 -8.42 -36.61
N SER A 308 -15.12 -9.25 -36.67
CA SER A 308 -15.32 -10.24 -37.75
C SER A 308 -15.89 -9.67 -39.05
N SER A 309 -15.92 -8.34 -39.21
CA SER A 309 -16.21 -7.69 -40.50
C SER A 309 -14.95 -7.37 -41.31
N GLU A 310 -13.75 -7.73 -40.84
CA GLU A 310 -12.49 -7.49 -41.58
C GLU A 310 -11.64 -8.71 -41.91
N ASP A 311 -11.86 -9.93 -41.40
CA ASP A 311 -11.08 -11.11 -41.85
C ASP A 311 -11.88 -12.43 -41.75
N ASP A 312 -11.57 -13.34 -42.68
CA ASP A 312 -12.36 -14.42 -43.28
C ASP A 312 -12.92 -15.58 -42.41
N GLU A 313 -13.89 -16.25 -43.03
CA GLU A 313 -14.62 -17.49 -42.67
C GLU A 313 -13.77 -18.64 -42.09
N LEU A 314 -14.21 -19.26 -40.97
CA LEU A 314 -14.28 -20.73 -40.67
C LEU A 314 -14.54 -21.04 -39.17
N PRO A 315 -15.03 -22.26 -38.80
CA PRO A 315 -16.42 -22.48 -38.42
C PRO A 315 -16.68 -22.54 -36.90
N CYS A 316 -17.92 -22.17 -36.53
CA CYS A 316 -18.66 -22.39 -35.29
C CYS A 316 -17.88 -22.87 -34.05
N SER A 317 -17.69 -21.94 -33.10
CA SER A 317 -17.26 -22.23 -31.74
C SER A 317 -18.36 -22.95 -30.92
N PRO A 318 -18.01 -23.81 -29.92
CA PRO A 318 -18.98 -24.66 -29.20
C PRO A 318 -19.95 -23.92 -28.26
N ILE A 319 -19.89 -22.59 -28.23
CA ILE A 319 -20.57 -21.73 -27.23
C ILE A 319 -22.09 -21.71 -27.46
N ALA A 320 -22.55 -21.88 -28.70
CA ALA A 320 -23.97 -21.84 -29.04
C ALA A 320 -24.80 -23.06 -28.57
N CYS A 321 -24.16 -24.19 -28.23
CA CYS A 321 -24.89 -25.44 -27.97
C CYS A 321 -25.33 -25.62 -26.50
N MET A 322 -24.67 -24.96 -25.53
CA MET A 322 -24.96 -25.17 -24.11
C MET A 322 -26.06 -24.25 -23.55
N ALA A 323 -26.44 -23.19 -24.27
CA ALA A 323 -27.50 -22.27 -23.83
C ALA A 323 -28.92 -22.85 -23.94
N LYS A 324 -29.10 -23.99 -24.63
CA LYS A 324 -30.43 -24.60 -24.87
C LYS A 324 -30.77 -25.79 -23.97
N THR A 325 -29.86 -26.29 -23.13
CA THR A 325 -30.09 -27.52 -22.34
C THR A 325 -30.49 -27.31 -20.88
N SER A 326 -30.63 -26.07 -20.39
CA SER A 326 -31.01 -25.82 -18.99
C SER A 326 -32.51 -25.59 -18.71
N ASN A 327 -33.40 -25.83 -19.69
CA ASN A 327 -34.86 -25.73 -19.52
C ASN A 327 -35.56 -27.09 -19.62
N ARG A 328 -35.11 -28.10 -18.85
CA ARG A 328 -35.95 -29.26 -18.51
C ARG A 328 -36.15 -29.28 -16.99
N SER A 329 -37.40 -29.05 -16.59
CA SER A 329 -37.93 -29.25 -15.25
C SER A 329 -37.74 -30.72 -14.80
N PRO A 330 -37.55 -30.98 -13.51
CA PRO A 330 -37.56 -32.33 -12.97
C PRO A 330 -38.98 -32.67 -12.54
N ASP A 331 -39.77 -33.24 -13.44
CA ASP A 331 -40.98 -33.97 -13.07
C ASP A 331 -40.87 -35.40 -13.58
N ASN A 332 -41.16 -36.34 -12.67
CA ASN A 332 -41.21 -37.79 -12.81
C ASN A 332 -39.86 -38.53 -12.73
N LEU A 333 -39.59 -39.14 -11.57
CA LEU A 333 -39.58 -40.60 -11.43
C LEU A 333 -39.56 -40.99 -9.94
N VAL A 334 -40.45 -41.95 -9.65
CA VAL A 334 -40.64 -42.72 -8.42
C VAL A 334 -39.40 -43.52 -8.05
#